data_AF-A0A094G531-F1
#
_entry.id   AF-A0A094G531-F1
#
_cell.length_a   1.000
_cell.length_b   1.000
_cell.length_c   1.000
_cell.angle_alpha   90.00
_cell.angle_beta   90.00
_cell.angle_gamma   90.00
#
_symmetry.space_group_name_H-M   'P 1'
#
loop_
_entity.id
_entity.type
_entity.pdbx_description
1 polymer ?
#
loop_
_entity_poly.entity_id
_entity_poly.type
_entity_poly.pdbx_seq_one_letter_code
_entity_poly.pdbx_strand_id
1 'polypeptide(L)'
;MAVRLSQEELLQDIEQLDSGEKNKLEVALPTERGYEIVISFWDDYACRVGEPELVPNEKWMKGFFKTLAKEHKGRLGPLLSVQTLTTYLTRLKTVFERDRDVKIPPQDVIAVRKYIEKDLKTSLKLSNKTRTKPVMASQDLDTLLHFLWAKDQHIFRQELTRVKLHLYLLILAYTAARTGAVIVSDAYRNSNEALLYKDLKFHLCRDEEGGPPNMSLTITFNLMKNDRDKEDEFITITLWEDRAYPHLCPITFFLTLAFEHKAFDVEPEELYYATIERDVVEIKFKDTVLDTPLFRSLDGTTAWTYASCYSALTGLTYRAGYRCQVTSYSIRRGAANILDKSATWAETGLILGHKNPKVLQSKYANRHLGVSLQELFHNRPTGNDRVRPLRTLAVEHFPGAPSDLRGTEQHQNLRQHPDYLAYRQKWEYLKQSTANKALISAAKRKMDSKLAQLRRNETKKQREAWINTDGSRYLRSQQQGEPRQETATGDSTKNNPPPWRISITEILFKSSVDQSQEERLKLFHSLKYLSIIKPPFPLARTKATSDPRQ
;
A
#
# COMPACT_ATOMS: atom_id res chain seq x y z
N MET A 1 39.74 6.80 23.87
CA MET A 1 39.94 6.67 25.34
C MET A 1 38.60 6.82 26.00
N ALA A 2 38.11 5.80 26.71
CA ALA A 2 36.88 5.93 27.49
C ALA A 2 37.19 6.73 28.76
N VAL A 3 36.45 7.82 28.98
CA VAL A 3 36.53 8.61 30.21
C VAL A 3 35.88 7.78 31.32
N ARG A 4 36.58 7.58 32.43
CA ARG A 4 36.09 6.83 33.58
C ARG A 4 35.51 7.81 34.57
N LEU A 5 34.21 7.72 34.82
CA LEU A 5 33.51 8.57 35.77
C LEU A 5 34.06 8.35 37.19
N SER A 6 34.17 9.43 37.94
CA SER A 6 34.54 9.45 39.35
C SER A 6 33.40 8.94 40.24
N GLN A 7 33.73 8.55 41.46
CA GLN A 7 32.74 8.06 42.42
C GLN A 7 31.67 9.11 42.77
N GLU A 8 32.05 10.39 42.82
CA GLU A 8 31.12 11.49 43.10
C GLU A 8 30.12 11.70 41.95
N GLU A 9 30.59 11.63 40.71
CA GLU A 9 29.71 11.69 39.52
C GLU A 9 28.73 10.51 39.50
N LEU A 10 29.19 9.30 39.84
CA LEU A 10 28.33 8.12 39.91
C LEU A 10 27.27 8.23 41.02
N LEU A 11 27.62 8.81 42.17
CA LEU A 11 26.68 8.98 43.28
C LEU A 11 25.68 10.11 43.02
N GLN A 12 26.10 11.21 42.38
CA GLN A 12 25.19 12.27 41.93
C GLN A 12 24.19 11.76 40.89
N ASP A 13 24.61 10.92 39.95
CA ASP A 13 23.71 10.30 38.98
C ASP A 13 22.65 9.43 39.67
N ILE A 14 23.02 8.68 40.70
CA ILE A 14 22.08 7.84 41.47
C ILE A 14 21.08 8.70 42.26
N GLU A 15 21.53 9.77 42.93
CA GLU A 15 20.63 10.68 43.64
C GLU A 15 19.66 11.40 42.70
N GLN A 16 20.12 11.75 41.49
CA GLN A 16 19.25 12.32 40.45
C GLN A 16 18.21 11.31 39.96
N LEU A 17 18.55 10.03 39.84
CA LEU A 17 17.62 8.98 39.42
C LEU A 17 16.52 8.69 40.45
N ASP A 18 16.82 8.76 41.75
CA ASP A 18 15.82 8.59 42.83
C ASP A 18 14.89 9.80 42.97
N SER A 19 15.33 10.98 42.54
CA SER A 19 14.52 12.22 42.52
C SER A 19 13.69 12.42 41.25
N GLY A 20 13.91 11.59 40.22
CA GLY A 20 13.31 11.74 38.89
C GLY A 20 11.89 11.20 38.80
N GLU A 21 10.98 11.98 38.21
CA GLU A 21 9.73 11.46 37.63
C GLU A 21 10.06 10.19 36.83
N LYS A 22 9.32 9.10 37.05
CA LYS A 22 9.46 7.87 36.24
C LYS A 22 9.48 8.26 34.77
N ASN A 23 10.63 8.12 34.12
CA ASN A 23 10.77 8.42 32.69
C ASN A 23 9.70 7.63 31.93
N LYS A 24 8.68 8.33 31.46
CA LYS A 24 7.61 7.72 30.65
C LYS A 24 8.27 7.22 29.39
N LEU A 25 8.24 5.91 29.17
CA LEU A 25 8.77 5.31 27.95
C LEU A 25 8.22 6.05 26.73
N GLU A 26 9.11 6.50 25.85
CA GLU A 26 8.73 7.22 24.65
C GLU A 26 7.81 6.32 23.80
N VAL A 27 6.64 6.87 23.45
CA VAL A 27 5.63 6.14 22.70
C VAL A 27 5.64 6.60 21.26
N ALA A 28 5.77 5.65 20.33
CA ALA A 28 5.69 5.95 18.92
C ALA A 28 4.37 6.69 18.58
N LEU A 29 4.46 7.76 17.79
CA LEU A 29 3.32 8.60 17.34
C LEU A 29 2.04 7.84 16.92
N PRO A 30 2.10 6.68 16.21
CA PRO A 30 0.88 5.95 15.86
C PRO A 30 0.12 5.39 17.06
N THR A 31 0.86 5.03 18.11
CA THR A 31 0.32 4.46 19.34
C THR A 31 -0.32 5.56 20.17
N GLU A 32 0.33 6.72 20.28
CA GLU A 32 -0.19 7.92 20.94
C GLU A 32 -1.48 8.42 20.31
N ARG A 33 -1.56 8.56 18.99
CA ARG A 33 -2.84 8.88 18.31
C ARG A 33 -3.94 7.85 18.60
N GLY A 34 -3.56 6.59 18.79
CA GLY A 34 -4.49 5.54 19.19
C GLY A 34 -5.01 5.71 20.62
N TYR A 35 -4.19 6.29 21.49
CA TYR A 35 -4.50 6.64 22.88
C TYR A 35 -5.45 7.84 22.96
N GLU A 36 -5.11 8.93 22.27
CA GLU A 36 -5.93 10.14 22.18
C GLU A 36 -7.36 9.83 21.73
N ILE A 37 -7.53 8.98 20.71
CA ILE A 37 -8.86 8.57 20.23
C ILE A 37 -9.67 7.90 21.34
N VAL A 38 -9.08 6.94 22.04
CA VAL A 38 -9.81 6.16 23.06
C VAL A 38 -10.09 7.01 24.30
N ILE A 39 -9.16 7.88 24.70
CA ILE A 39 -9.39 8.84 25.77
C ILE A 39 -10.49 9.83 25.40
N SER A 40 -10.49 10.38 24.19
CA SER A 40 -11.53 11.33 23.77
C SER A 40 -12.93 10.73 23.86
N PHE A 41 -13.06 9.44 23.54
CA PHE A 41 -14.34 8.74 23.70
C PHE A 41 -14.68 8.48 25.16
N TRP A 42 -13.69 8.16 25.99
CA TRP A 42 -13.92 7.96 27.43
C TRP A 42 -14.36 9.25 28.10
N ASP A 43 -13.70 10.37 27.81
CA ASP A 43 -14.01 11.66 28.41
C ASP A 43 -15.39 12.17 27.96
N ASP A 44 -15.77 11.98 26.68
CA ASP A 44 -17.14 12.23 26.22
C ASP A 44 -18.16 11.39 27.02
N TYR A 45 -17.88 10.10 27.21
CA TYR A 45 -18.76 9.22 27.97
C TYR A 45 -18.86 9.63 29.44
N ALA A 46 -17.74 9.96 30.09
CA ALA A 46 -17.64 10.40 31.47
C ALA A 46 -18.47 11.69 31.70
N CYS A 47 -18.30 12.68 30.82
CA CYS A 47 -19.12 13.91 30.82
C CYS A 47 -20.62 13.61 30.66
N ARG A 48 -21.00 12.70 29.76
CA ARG A 48 -22.41 12.37 29.49
C ARG A 48 -23.09 11.63 30.63
N VAL A 49 -22.34 10.90 31.46
CA VAL A 49 -22.88 10.24 32.66
C VAL A 49 -22.83 11.13 33.91
N GLY A 50 -22.36 12.38 33.78
CA GLY A 50 -22.29 13.35 34.87
C GLY A 50 -21.08 13.18 35.80
N GLU A 51 -20.07 12.41 35.39
CA GLU A 51 -18.88 12.09 36.19
C GLU A 51 -17.61 12.41 35.38
N PRO A 52 -17.19 13.68 35.23
CA PRO A 52 -16.03 14.03 34.39
C PRO A 52 -14.71 13.40 34.84
N GLU A 53 -14.55 13.15 36.14
CA GLU A 53 -13.37 12.53 36.75
C GLU A 53 -13.51 10.99 36.88
N LEU A 54 -14.40 10.39 36.07
CA LEU A 54 -14.73 8.97 36.16
C LEU A 54 -13.49 8.08 36.00
N VAL A 55 -13.23 7.30 37.05
CA VAL A 55 -12.19 6.27 37.05
C VAL A 55 -12.74 4.95 36.47
N PRO A 56 -12.05 4.32 35.50
CA PRO A 56 -12.48 3.07 34.92
C PRO A 56 -12.55 1.93 35.95
N ASN A 57 -13.70 1.30 36.05
CA ASN A 57 -13.92 0.02 36.72
C ASN A 57 -14.78 -0.89 35.83
N GLU A 58 -14.97 -2.15 36.23
CA GLU A 58 -15.76 -3.11 35.45
C GLU A 58 -17.13 -2.56 35.01
N LYS A 59 -17.89 -1.95 35.93
CA LYS A 59 -19.25 -1.43 35.67
C LYS A 59 -19.23 -0.34 34.60
N TRP A 60 -18.40 0.68 34.78
CA TRP A 60 -18.34 1.83 33.88
C TRP A 60 -17.73 1.46 32.52
N MET A 61 -16.71 0.60 32.50
CA MET A 61 -16.14 0.10 31.25
C MET A 61 -17.17 -0.69 30.43
N LYS A 62 -17.99 -1.55 31.05
CA LYS A 62 -19.07 -2.26 30.33
C LYS A 62 -20.08 -1.28 29.71
N GLY A 63 -20.46 -0.23 30.46
CA GLY A 63 -21.32 0.84 29.97
C GLY A 63 -20.70 1.58 28.78
N PHE A 64 -19.46 2.04 28.94
CA PHE A 64 -18.68 2.72 27.90
C PHE A 64 -18.58 1.90 26.61
N PHE A 65 -18.15 0.63 26.68
CA PHE A 65 -18.00 -0.21 25.48
C PHE A 65 -19.33 -0.53 24.80
N LYS A 66 -20.43 -0.60 25.56
CA LYS A 66 -21.78 -0.74 24.99
C LYS A 66 -22.19 0.51 24.23
N THR A 67 -21.92 1.71 24.76
CA THR A 67 -22.16 2.99 24.10
C THR A 67 -21.33 3.10 22.83
N LEU A 68 -20.02 2.88 22.92
CA LEU A 68 -19.11 2.87 21.78
C LEU A 68 -19.59 1.95 20.64
N ALA A 69 -19.99 0.74 20.98
CA ALA A 69 -20.41 -0.26 20.00
C ALA A 69 -21.69 0.16 19.24
N LYS A 70 -22.59 0.91 19.89
CA LYS A 70 -23.85 1.37 19.30
C LYS A 70 -23.69 2.65 18.49
N GLU A 71 -22.89 3.58 18.97
CA GLU A 71 -22.83 4.94 18.43
C GLU A 71 -21.81 5.09 17.30
N HIS A 72 -20.79 4.22 17.25
CA HIS A 72 -19.77 4.27 16.21
C HIS A 72 -19.95 3.22 15.13
N LYS A 73 -19.79 3.69 13.87
CA LYS A 73 -19.81 2.82 12.70
C LYS A 73 -18.51 2.05 12.54
N GLY A 74 -18.64 0.75 12.31
CA GLY A 74 -17.52 -0.10 11.94
C GLY A 74 -17.09 0.09 10.49
N ARG A 75 -15.84 -0.31 10.19
CA ARG A 75 -15.36 -0.37 8.80
C ARG A 75 -15.83 -1.61 8.04
N LEU A 76 -16.28 -2.66 8.74
CA LEU A 76 -16.66 -3.97 8.17
C LEU A 76 -18.15 -4.28 8.33
N GLY A 77 -18.91 -3.34 8.88
CA GLY A 77 -20.31 -3.50 9.21
C GLY A 77 -20.85 -2.23 9.88
N PRO A 78 -22.15 -2.19 10.17
CA PRO A 78 -22.79 -1.00 10.74
C PRO A 78 -22.28 -0.64 12.15
N LEU A 79 -21.73 -1.60 12.89
CA LEU A 79 -21.22 -1.44 14.26
C LEU A 79 -19.73 -1.80 14.34
N LEU A 80 -19.05 -1.34 15.40
CA LEU A 80 -17.69 -1.75 15.70
C LEU A 80 -17.56 -3.27 15.86
N SER A 81 -16.45 -3.84 15.40
CA SER A 81 -16.18 -5.28 15.59
C SER A 81 -15.68 -5.56 17.00
N VAL A 82 -15.83 -6.81 17.44
CA VAL A 82 -15.26 -7.31 18.70
C VAL A 82 -13.76 -7.00 18.77
N GLN A 83 -13.02 -7.25 17.69
CA GLN A 83 -11.59 -6.97 17.62
C GLN A 83 -11.25 -5.49 17.86
N THR A 84 -12.03 -4.55 17.33
CA THR A 84 -11.80 -3.12 17.54
C THR A 84 -12.03 -2.74 18.99
N LEU A 85 -13.15 -3.17 19.57
CA LEU A 85 -13.48 -2.89 20.97
C LEU A 85 -12.44 -3.47 21.93
N THR A 86 -12.01 -4.72 21.71
CA THR A 86 -10.95 -5.36 22.49
C THR A 86 -9.60 -4.63 22.38
N THR A 87 -9.31 -4.05 21.21
CA THR A 87 -8.11 -3.22 21.02
C THR A 87 -8.23 -1.90 21.78
N TYR A 88 -9.41 -1.28 21.78
CA TYR A 88 -9.68 -0.07 22.54
C TYR A 88 -9.62 -0.32 24.05
N LEU A 89 -10.06 -1.48 24.54
CA LEU A 89 -9.89 -1.88 25.94
C LEU A 89 -8.41 -1.95 26.34
N THR A 90 -7.57 -2.59 25.51
CA THR A 90 -6.12 -2.63 25.77
C THR A 90 -5.54 -1.21 25.82
N ARG A 91 -5.94 -0.34 24.88
CA ARG A 91 -5.47 1.05 24.85
C ARG A 91 -5.94 1.83 26.07
N LEU A 92 -7.23 1.79 26.41
CA LEU A 92 -7.80 2.45 27.58
C LEU A 92 -7.00 2.10 28.83
N LYS A 93 -6.76 0.80 29.05
CA LYS A 93 -5.92 0.32 30.16
C LYS A 93 -4.55 0.97 30.16
N THR A 94 -3.83 0.90 29.05
CA THR A 94 -2.46 1.42 28.96
C THR A 94 -2.39 2.93 29.19
N VAL A 95 -3.37 3.68 28.67
CA VAL A 95 -3.34 5.14 28.77
C VAL A 95 -3.68 5.62 30.17
N PHE A 96 -4.64 4.99 30.85
CA PHE A 96 -4.94 5.32 32.25
C PHE A 96 -3.74 5.07 33.16
N GLU A 97 -3.03 3.96 32.96
CA GLU A 97 -1.82 3.63 33.72
C GLU A 97 -0.67 4.60 33.41
N ARG A 98 -0.52 5.05 32.15
CA ARG A 98 0.59 5.94 31.71
C ARG A 98 0.34 7.41 32.03
N ASP A 99 -0.84 7.92 31.72
CA ASP A 99 -1.12 9.36 31.65
C ASP A 99 -1.86 9.88 32.88
N ARG A 100 -2.60 9.00 33.58
CA ARG A 100 -3.38 9.35 34.77
C ARG A 100 -2.88 8.66 36.05
N ASP A 101 -1.81 7.87 35.96
CA ASP A 101 -1.28 7.03 37.06
C ASP A 101 -2.35 6.14 37.73
N VAL A 102 -3.37 5.72 36.94
CA VAL A 102 -4.46 4.88 37.41
C VAL A 102 -4.28 3.47 36.87
N LYS A 103 -3.96 2.53 37.76
CA LYS A 103 -3.85 1.12 37.41
C LYS A 103 -5.22 0.43 37.48
N ILE A 104 -5.81 0.16 36.31
CA ILE A 104 -7.05 -0.61 36.23
C ILE A 104 -6.79 -2.07 36.66
N PRO A 105 -7.57 -2.63 37.60
CA PRO A 105 -7.41 -4.02 38.02
C PRO A 105 -7.44 -5.01 36.84
N PRO A 106 -6.50 -5.97 36.76
CA PRO A 106 -6.48 -6.95 35.68
C PRO A 106 -7.77 -7.78 35.57
N GLN A 107 -8.43 -8.05 36.71
CA GLN A 107 -9.69 -8.79 36.75
C GLN A 107 -10.81 -8.04 36.02
N ASP A 108 -10.94 -6.73 36.24
CA ASP A 108 -11.91 -5.88 35.53
C ASP A 108 -11.67 -5.90 34.02
N VAL A 109 -10.40 -5.80 33.59
CA VAL A 109 -10.05 -5.87 32.15
C VAL A 109 -10.43 -7.22 31.56
N ILE A 110 -10.20 -8.33 32.27
CA ILE A 110 -10.58 -9.67 31.83
C ILE A 110 -12.11 -9.80 31.77
N ALA A 111 -12.82 -9.31 32.78
CA ALA A 111 -14.28 -9.34 32.86
C ALA A 111 -14.91 -8.54 31.70
N VAL A 112 -14.42 -7.33 31.43
CA VAL A 112 -14.87 -6.49 30.32
C VAL A 112 -14.56 -7.13 28.97
N ARG A 113 -13.37 -7.72 28.80
CA ARG A 113 -13.03 -8.47 27.58
C ARG A 113 -14.01 -9.60 27.32
N LYS A 114 -14.29 -10.42 28.34
CA LYS A 114 -15.25 -11.54 28.25
C LYS A 114 -16.66 -11.03 27.93
N TYR A 115 -17.07 -9.91 28.53
CA TYR A 115 -18.32 -9.23 28.21
C TYR A 115 -18.41 -8.79 26.75
N ILE A 116 -17.35 -8.17 26.20
CA ILE A 116 -17.29 -7.76 24.79
C ILE A 116 -17.40 -8.99 23.87
N GLU A 117 -16.62 -10.03 24.15
CA GLU A 117 -16.51 -11.22 23.30
C GLU A 117 -17.75 -12.13 23.33
N LYS A 118 -18.53 -12.11 24.42
CA LYS A 118 -19.72 -12.97 24.62
C LYS A 118 -21.02 -12.18 24.63
N ASP A 119 -21.27 -11.40 25.69
CA ASP A 119 -22.57 -10.79 25.96
C ASP A 119 -22.88 -9.65 24.99
N LEU A 120 -21.94 -8.72 24.83
CA LEU A 120 -22.11 -7.57 23.94
C LEU A 120 -22.16 -8.03 22.47
N LYS A 121 -21.31 -8.99 22.11
CA LYS A 121 -21.33 -9.62 20.79
C LYS A 121 -22.69 -10.23 20.48
N THR A 122 -23.26 -11.02 21.39
CA THR A 122 -24.55 -11.68 21.18
C THR A 122 -25.70 -10.66 21.12
N SER A 123 -25.74 -9.73 22.09
CA SER A 123 -26.82 -8.75 22.18
C SER A 123 -26.86 -7.75 21.01
N LEU A 124 -25.71 -7.29 20.52
CA LEU A 124 -25.63 -6.35 19.39
C LEU A 124 -25.28 -7.02 18.05
N LYS A 125 -25.19 -8.36 18.03
CA LYS A 125 -24.77 -9.15 16.85
C LYS A 125 -23.45 -8.63 16.25
N LEU A 126 -22.47 -8.32 17.11
CA LEU A 126 -21.19 -7.76 16.67
C LEU A 126 -20.41 -8.74 15.80
N SER A 127 -19.71 -8.19 14.81
CA SER A 127 -18.97 -8.99 13.85
C SER A 127 -17.59 -9.42 14.39
N ASN A 128 -17.23 -10.69 14.14
CA ASN A 128 -15.86 -11.19 14.23
C ASN A 128 -15.17 -11.28 12.86
N LYS A 129 -15.80 -10.75 11.81
CA LYS A 129 -15.24 -10.79 10.47
C LYS A 129 -13.94 -10.00 10.44
N THR A 130 -12.91 -10.59 9.87
CA THR A 130 -11.70 -9.89 9.45
C THR A 130 -11.84 -9.51 7.98
N ARG A 131 -11.07 -8.49 7.55
CA ARG A 131 -10.91 -8.23 6.11
C ARG A 131 -10.43 -9.48 5.40
N THR A 132 -10.91 -9.67 4.18
CA THR A 132 -10.34 -10.68 3.29
C THR A 132 -8.86 -10.40 3.12
N LYS A 133 -8.10 -11.49 3.02
CA LYS A 133 -6.65 -11.45 2.89
C LYS A 133 -6.28 -12.01 1.51
N PRO A 134 -6.45 -11.23 0.43
CA PRO A 134 -6.04 -11.65 -0.91
C PRO A 134 -4.51 -11.76 -1.04
N VAL A 135 -4.00 -12.83 -1.64
CA VAL A 135 -2.56 -13.09 -1.80
C VAL A 135 -2.19 -12.89 -3.27
N MET A 136 -1.17 -12.08 -3.56
CA MET A 136 -0.65 -11.90 -4.92
C MET A 136 0.47 -12.91 -5.18
N ALA A 137 0.33 -13.79 -6.17
CA ALA A 137 1.41 -14.64 -6.66
C ALA A 137 2.25 -13.94 -7.74
N SER A 138 3.36 -14.56 -8.15
CA SER A 138 4.23 -14.02 -9.20
C SER A 138 3.49 -13.77 -10.52
N GLN A 139 2.63 -14.69 -10.95
CA GLN A 139 1.83 -14.52 -12.17
C GLN A 139 0.81 -13.36 -12.07
N ASP A 140 0.33 -13.07 -10.86
CA ASP A 140 -0.60 -11.95 -10.64
C ASP A 140 0.15 -10.60 -10.73
N LEU A 141 1.42 -10.56 -10.28
CA LEU A 141 2.29 -9.40 -10.45
C LEU A 141 2.58 -9.15 -11.93
N ASP A 142 2.99 -10.18 -12.66
CA ASP A 142 3.22 -10.09 -14.11
C ASP A 142 1.98 -9.57 -14.85
N THR A 143 0.82 -10.17 -14.60
CA THR A 143 -0.47 -9.72 -15.15
C THR A 143 -0.75 -8.24 -14.85
N LEU A 144 -0.44 -7.79 -13.63
CA LEU A 144 -0.66 -6.41 -13.21
C LEU A 144 0.30 -5.43 -13.89
N LEU A 145 1.58 -5.80 -14.04
CA LEU A 145 2.60 -4.99 -14.71
C LEU A 145 2.32 -4.91 -16.21
N HIS A 146 1.90 -6.02 -16.83
CA HIS A 146 1.43 -6.03 -18.21
C HIS A 146 0.22 -5.12 -18.38
N PHE A 147 -0.78 -5.19 -17.50
CA PHE A 147 -1.92 -4.26 -17.56
C PHE A 147 -1.46 -2.80 -17.44
N LEU A 148 -0.56 -2.49 -16.49
CA LEU A 148 -0.03 -1.14 -16.27
C LEU A 148 0.62 -0.56 -17.53
N TRP A 149 1.30 -1.36 -18.34
CA TRP A 149 1.99 -0.88 -19.54
C TRP A 149 1.17 -1.04 -20.82
N ALA A 150 0.49 -2.16 -21.03
CA ALA A 150 -0.19 -2.45 -22.28
C ALA A 150 -1.63 -1.92 -22.35
N LYS A 151 -2.37 -1.89 -21.22
CA LYS A 151 -3.84 -1.77 -21.24
C LYS A 151 -4.43 -0.61 -20.41
N ASP A 152 -3.72 -0.15 -19.39
CA ASP A 152 -4.26 0.84 -18.44
C ASP A 152 -4.48 2.21 -19.08
N GLN A 153 -5.72 2.64 -19.30
CA GLN A 153 -6.05 3.94 -19.90
C GLN A 153 -5.88 5.14 -18.93
N HIS A 154 -5.37 4.91 -17.73
CA HIS A 154 -5.10 5.99 -16.79
C HIS A 154 -3.95 6.88 -17.24
N ILE A 155 -4.24 8.19 -17.26
CA ILE A 155 -3.28 9.26 -17.47
C ILE A 155 -2.76 9.68 -16.10
N PHE A 156 -1.45 9.49 -15.86
CA PHE A 156 -0.82 9.99 -14.66
C PHE A 156 -0.57 11.50 -14.79
N ARG A 157 -0.49 12.21 -13.66
CA ARG A 157 -0.11 13.63 -13.66
C ARG A 157 1.30 13.85 -14.20
N GLN A 158 2.19 12.91 -13.93
CA GLN A 158 3.53 12.76 -14.49
C GLN A 158 3.69 11.28 -14.84
N GLU A 159 4.01 10.94 -16.08
CA GLU A 159 4.11 9.53 -16.52
C GLU A 159 5.26 8.79 -15.82
N LEU A 160 6.28 9.49 -15.32
CA LEU A 160 7.28 8.91 -14.40
C LEU A 160 6.65 8.24 -13.16
N THR A 161 5.43 8.61 -12.76
CA THR A 161 4.69 7.91 -11.69
C THR A 161 4.41 6.44 -12.05
N ARG A 162 4.29 6.11 -13.33
CA ARG A 162 4.15 4.72 -13.82
C ARG A 162 5.41 3.92 -13.52
N VAL A 163 6.59 4.49 -13.79
CA VAL A 163 7.92 3.92 -13.44
C VAL A 163 8.06 3.75 -11.94
N LYS A 164 7.72 4.80 -11.15
CA LYS A 164 7.74 4.74 -9.68
C LYS A 164 6.84 3.63 -9.13
N LEU A 165 5.60 3.53 -9.63
CA LEU A 165 4.67 2.50 -9.20
C LEU A 165 5.19 1.10 -9.57
N HIS A 166 5.74 0.93 -10.77
CA HIS A 166 6.33 -0.33 -11.21
C HIS A 166 7.47 -0.77 -10.28
N LEU A 167 8.49 0.08 -10.09
CA LEU A 167 9.63 -0.22 -9.20
C LEU A 167 9.16 -0.52 -7.77
N TYR A 168 8.21 0.27 -7.25
CA TYR A 168 7.66 0.06 -5.92
C TYR A 168 7.01 -1.33 -5.77
N LEU A 169 6.29 -1.81 -6.79
CA LEU A 169 5.70 -3.17 -6.76
C LEU A 169 6.78 -4.25 -6.75
N LEU A 170 7.85 -4.10 -7.54
CA LEU A 170 8.98 -5.02 -7.55
C LEU A 170 9.72 -5.05 -6.21
N ILE A 171 10.05 -3.88 -5.64
CA ILE A 171 10.70 -3.80 -4.32
C ILE A 171 9.85 -4.53 -3.28
N LEU A 172 8.54 -4.28 -3.22
CA LEU A 172 7.67 -4.99 -2.26
C LEU A 172 7.61 -6.50 -2.50
N ALA A 173 7.66 -6.95 -3.75
CA ALA A 173 7.59 -8.37 -4.10
C ALA A 173 8.90 -9.10 -3.73
N TYR A 174 10.05 -8.50 -4.01
CA TYR A 174 11.36 -9.14 -3.87
C TYR A 174 11.98 -9.00 -2.48
N THR A 175 11.66 -7.92 -1.76
CA THR A 175 12.19 -7.70 -0.40
C THR A 175 11.19 -8.07 0.69
N ALA A 176 9.96 -8.40 0.29
CA ALA A 176 8.80 -8.49 1.15
C ALA A 176 8.57 -7.24 2.03
N ALA A 177 9.22 -6.09 1.81
CA ALA A 177 9.27 -4.95 2.73
C ALA A 177 7.89 -4.39 3.14
N ARG A 178 7.85 -3.70 4.29
CA ARG A 178 6.63 -3.00 4.71
C ARG A 178 6.57 -1.70 3.92
N THR A 179 5.38 -1.26 3.52
CA THR A 179 5.23 0.03 2.83
C THR A 179 5.91 1.18 3.58
N GLY A 180 5.76 1.23 4.91
CA GLY A 180 6.36 2.26 5.75
C GLY A 180 7.88 2.18 5.92
N ALA A 181 8.53 1.16 5.34
CA ALA A 181 10.00 1.07 5.26
C ALA A 181 10.54 1.57 3.90
N VAL A 182 9.66 1.83 2.93
CA VAL A 182 10.02 2.27 1.58
C VAL A 182 9.54 3.70 1.31
N ILE A 183 8.34 4.03 1.78
CA ILE A 183 7.67 5.31 1.58
C ILE A 183 7.05 5.80 2.89
N VAL A 184 6.59 7.06 2.94
CA VAL A 184 6.06 7.66 4.17
C VAL A 184 4.83 6.90 4.65
N SER A 185 4.98 6.29 5.82
CA SER A 185 3.90 5.57 6.49
C SER A 185 2.77 6.52 6.89
N ASP A 186 1.51 6.10 6.77
CA ASP A 186 0.37 6.86 7.31
C ASP A 186 0.46 7.02 8.85
N ALA A 187 1.19 6.09 9.47
CA ALA A 187 1.52 6.10 10.89
C ALA A 187 2.49 7.25 11.27
N TYR A 188 3.31 7.70 10.32
CA TYR A 188 4.28 8.79 10.48
C TYR A 188 4.03 9.86 9.41
N ARG A 189 2.76 10.21 9.19
CA ARG A 189 2.39 11.22 8.19
C ARG A 189 3.11 12.54 8.50
N ASN A 190 3.61 13.21 7.47
CA ASN A 190 4.38 14.46 7.52
C ASN A 190 5.81 14.35 8.07
N SER A 191 6.30 13.16 8.45
CA SER A 191 7.70 12.95 8.87
C SER A 191 8.70 13.05 7.72
N ASN A 192 8.25 12.82 6.49
CA ASN A 192 9.09 12.63 5.30
C ASN A 192 10.04 11.42 5.37
N GLU A 193 9.91 10.56 6.39
CA GLU A 193 10.69 9.34 6.55
C GLU A 193 10.33 8.32 5.47
N ALA A 194 11.32 7.97 4.65
CA ALA A 194 11.22 7.01 3.57
C ALA A 194 12.61 6.44 3.27
N LEU A 195 12.70 5.52 2.30
CA LEU A 195 13.97 5.00 1.81
C LEU A 195 14.75 6.10 1.07
N LEU A 196 15.96 6.41 1.56
CA LEU A 196 16.84 7.46 1.07
C LEU A 196 17.98 6.88 0.22
N TYR A 197 18.69 7.71 -0.54
CA TYR A 197 19.85 7.25 -1.32
C TYR A 197 21.00 6.75 -0.46
N LYS A 198 21.21 7.30 0.75
CA LYS A 198 22.21 6.79 1.70
C LYS A 198 21.94 5.36 2.18
N ASP A 199 20.69 4.90 2.08
CA ASP A 199 20.29 3.54 2.43
C ASP A 199 20.55 2.54 1.28
N LEU A 200 21.03 3.02 0.14
CA LEU A 200 21.25 2.26 -1.08
C LEU A 200 22.76 2.14 -1.37
N LYS A 201 23.15 1.03 -1.99
CA LYS A 201 24.44 0.89 -2.67
C LYS A 201 24.23 0.26 -4.03
N PHE A 202 24.79 0.89 -5.07
CA PHE A 202 24.69 0.40 -6.44
C PHE A 202 26.05 -0.16 -6.87
N HIS A 203 26.06 -1.37 -7.43
CA HIS A 203 27.29 -2.05 -7.81
C HIS A 203 27.22 -2.58 -9.24
N LEU A 204 28.39 -2.60 -9.89
CA LEU A 204 28.69 -3.44 -11.04
C LEU A 204 29.47 -4.65 -10.55
N CYS A 205 28.97 -5.84 -10.85
CA CYS A 205 29.55 -7.12 -10.46
C CYS A 205 30.01 -7.87 -11.71
N ARG A 206 31.20 -8.47 -11.65
CA ARG A 206 31.76 -9.18 -12.79
C ARG A 206 30.87 -10.36 -13.13
N ASP A 207 30.66 -10.58 -14.43
CA ASP A 207 29.93 -11.75 -14.88
C ASP A 207 30.84 -12.97 -14.90
N GLU A 208 30.43 -14.05 -14.24
CA GLU A 208 31.23 -15.27 -14.12
C GLU A 208 31.39 -15.97 -15.49
N GLU A 209 30.42 -15.77 -16.39
CA GLU A 209 30.42 -16.32 -17.76
C GLU A 209 31.18 -15.44 -18.77
N GLY A 210 31.77 -14.32 -18.32
CA GLY A 210 32.57 -13.43 -19.16
C GLY A 210 31.75 -12.44 -20.01
N GLY A 211 30.45 -12.30 -19.75
CA GLY A 211 29.61 -11.28 -20.36
C GLY A 211 29.76 -9.88 -19.71
N PRO A 212 28.92 -8.92 -20.12
CA PRO A 212 28.90 -7.59 -19.51
C PRO A 212 28.63 -7.65 -18.00
N PRO A 213 29.18 -6.73 -17.19
CA PRO A 213 28.96 -6.73 -15.74
C PRO A 213 27.47 -6.71 -15.36
N ASN A 214 27.11 -7.50 -14.34
CA ASN A 214 25.77 -7.52 -13.76
C ASN A 214 25.58 -6.33 -12.81
N MET A 215 24.46 -5.63 -12.94
CA MET A 215 24.12 -4.52 -12.06
C MET A 215 23.32 -5.03 -10.84
N SER A 216 23.63 -4.50 -9.66
CA SER A 216 22.90 -4.81 -8.42
C SER A 216 22.61 -3.58 -7.57
N LEU A 217 21.50 -3.62 -6.84
CA LEU A 217 21.07 -2.61 -5.89
C LEU A 217 20.89 -3.24 -4.52
N THR A 218 21.78 -2.89 -3.59
CA THR A 218 21.67 -3.27 -2.19
C THR A 218 20.85 -2.22 -1.45
N ILE A 219 19.81 -2.68 -0.73
CA ILE A 219 18.87 -1.83 0.01
C ILE A 219 18.97 -2.16 1.50
N THR A 220 19.23 -1.15 2.33
CA THR A 220 19.23 -1.25 3.79
C THR A 220 17.92 -0.71 4.34
N PHE A 221 17.19 -1.50 5.12
CA PHE A 221 15.92 -1.09 5.71
C PHE A 221 16.08 -0.65 7.17
N ASN A 222 16.26 0.65 7.39
CA ASN A 222 16.38 1.29 8.71
C ASN A 222 15.04 1.73 9.34
N LEU A 223 13.95 1.79 8.57
CA LEU A 223 12.63 2.23 9.02
C LEU A 223 11.70 1.08 9.48
N MET A 224 12.27 -0.08 9.80
CA MET A 224 11.53 -1.27 10.21
C MET A 224 10.78 -1.06 11.53
N LYS A 225 9.59 -1.67 11.64
CA LYS A 225 8.72 -1.45 12.80
C LYS A 225 9.35 -2.06 14.06
N ASN A 226 9.48 -1.25 15.12
CA ASN A 226 10.10 -1.53 16.43
C ASN A 226 11.64 -1.52 16.45
N ASP A 227 12.26 -1.40 15.28
CA ASP A 227 13.72 -1.49 15.10
C ASP A 227 14.25 -0.23 14.37
N ARG A 228 13.55 0.89 14.55
CA ARG A 228 13.95 2.19 13.99
C ARG A 228 15.19 2.68 14.73
N ASP A 229 16.14 3.21 13.97
CA ASP A 229 17.38 3.83 14.46
C ASP A 229 18.24 2.90 15.35
N LYS A 230 18.06 1.58 15.19
CA LYS A 230 18.90 0.55 15.79
C LYS A 230 19.78 -0.05 14.70
N GLU A 231 20.97 0.51 14.52
CA GLU A 231 21.88 0.15 13.42
C GLU A 231 22.13 -1.36 13.34
N ASP A 232 22.27 -2.04 14.49
CA ASP A 232 22.48 -3.49 14.58
C ASP A 232 21.28 -4.35 14.12
N GLU A 233 20.09 -3.78 13.98
CA GLU A 233 18.85 -4.48 13.60
C GLU A 233 18.46 -4.19 12.13
N PHE A 234 19.27 -3.42 11.39
CA PHE A 234 19.00 -3.12 9.98
C PHE A 234 19.17 -4.35 9.10
N ILE A 235 18.24 -4.51 8.16
CA ILE A 235 18.25 -5.64 7.23
C ILE A 235 18.64 -5.16 5.85
N THR A 236 19.60 -5.85 5.26
CA THR A 236 20.12 -5.55 3.93
C THR A 236 19.68 -6.62 2.94
N ILE A 237 19.12 -6.22 1.81
CA ILE A 237 18.70 -7.12 0.72
C ILE A 237 19.25 -6.57 -0.60
N THR A 238 19.88 -7.44 -1.40
CA THR A 238 20.37 -7.09 -2.74
C THR A 238 19.41 -7.56 -3.81
N LEU A 239 19.04 -6.64 -4.70
CA LEU A 239 18.29 -6.91 -5.92
C LEU A 239 19.25 -6.92 -7.10
N TRP A 240 19.01 -7.81 -8.06
CA TRP A 240 19.82 -7.95 -9.26
C TRP A 240 19.05 -7.49 -10.49
N GLU A 241 19.77 -7.14 -11.54
CA GLU A 241 19.17 -6.94 -12.85
C GLU A 241 18.61 -8.26 -13.40
N ASP A 242 17.53 -8.16 -14.17
CA ASP A 242 16.95 -9.30 -14.89
C ASP A 242 17.03 -9.00 -16.39
N ARG A 243 17.89 -9.77 -17.10
CA ARG A 243 18.11 -9.64 -18.54
C ARG A 243 17.09 -10.43 -19.36
N ALA A 244 16.51 -11.47 -18.78
CA ALA A 244 15.54 -12.35 -19.44
C ALA A 244 14.13 -11.77 -19.40
N TYR A 245 13.78 -11.08 -18.31
CA TYR A 245 12.47 -10.49 -18.08
C TYR A 245 12.60 -9.00 -17.72
N PRO A 246 12.69 -8.11 -18.72
CA PRO A 246 12.90 -6.68 -18.50
C PRO A 246 11.79 -6.01 -17.68
N HIS A 247 10.56 -6.51 -17.79
CA HIS A 247 9.41 -6.08 -16.97
C HIS A 247 9.47 -6.55 -15.51
N LEU A 248 10.41 -7.44 -15.16
CA LEU A 248 10.68 -7.88 -13.79
C LEU A 248 12.00 -7.33 -13.26
N CYS A 249 12.83 -6.71 -14.10
CA CYS A 249 14.11 -6.11 -13.70
C CYS A 249 13.92 -4.87 -12.82
N PRO A 250 14.24 -4.89 -11.51
CA PRO A 250 14.12 -3.71 -10.66
C PRO A 250 15.17 -2.64 -11.00
N ILE A 251 16.34 -3.04 -11.51
CA ILE A 251 17.47 -2.15 -11.73
C ILE A 251 17.18 -1.10 -12.80
N THR A 252 16.59 -1.49 -13.94
CA THR A 252 16.26 -0.54 -15.02
C THR A 252 15.32 0.57 -14.54
N PHE A 253 14.29 0.24 -13.76
CA PHE A 253 13.38 1.25 -13.20
C PHE A 253 14.03 2.07 -12.08
N PHE A 254 14.91 1.47 -11.27
CA PHE A 254 15.72 2.20 -10.29
C PHE A 254 16.63 3.24 -10.97
N LEU A 255 17.42 2.82 -11.97
CA LEU A 255 18.31 3.69 -12.73
C LEU A 255 17.53 4.84 -13.36
N THR A 256 16.34 4.57 -13.92
CA THR A 256 15.46 5.62 -14.46
C THR A 256 15.20 6.73 -13.43
N LEU A 257 14.87 6.37 -12.18
CA LEU A 257 14.66 7.35 -11.12
C LEU A 257 15.96 8.01 -10.66
N ALA A 258 17.05 7.24 -10.52
CA ALA A 258 18.35 7.75 -10.09
C ALA A 258 18.92 8.80 -11.05
N PHE A 259 18.86 8.55 -12.36
CA PHE A 259 19.29 9.51 -13.36
C PHE A 259 18.36 10.72 -13.47
N GLU A 260 17.05 10.55 -13.30
CA GLU A 260 16.13 11.69 -13.20
C GLU A 260 16.45 12.57 -11.99
N HIS A 261 16.86 11.96 -10.88
CA HIS A 261 17.28 12.66 -9.67
C HIS A 261 18.72 13.19 -9.73
N LYS A 262 19.44 12.97 -10.84
CA LYS A 262 20.85 13.32 -11.02
C LYS A 262 21.76 12.72 -9.93
N ALA A 263 21.49 11.48 -9.55
CA ALA A 263 22.15 10.80 -8.44
C ALA A 263 23.60 10.38 -8.72
N PHE A 264 24.01 10.30 -9.99
CA PHE A 264 25.34 9.81 -10.41
C PHE A 264 26.15 10.89 -11.13
N ASP A 265 27.48 10.79 -11.03
CA ASP A 265 28.44 11.57 -11.83
C ASP A 265 28.82 10.90 -13.16
N VAL A 266 28.41 9.64 -13.35
CA VAL A 266 28.58 8.88 -14.59
C VAL A 266 27.37 9.03 -15.50
N GLU A 267 27.57 8.84 -16.79
CA GLU A 267 26.50 8.76 -17.78
C GLU A 267 25.93 7.32 -17.90
N PRO A 268 24.67 7.14 -18.34
CA PRO A 268 24.08 5.81 -18.48
C PRO A 268 24.90 4.86 -19.36
N GLU A 269 25.42 5.35 -20.49
CA GLU A 269 26.23 4.60 -21.45
C GLU A 269 27.46 3.98 -20.78
N GLU A 270 28.10 4.72 -19.86
CA GLU A 270 29.27 4.26 -19.11
C GLU A 270 28.95 3.07 -18.21
N LEU A 271 27.69 2.94 -17.74
CA LEU A 271 27.23 1.80 -16.94
C LEU A 271 26.91 0.58 -17.80
N TYR A 272 26.15 0.76 -18.90
CA TYR A 272 25.69 -0.35 -19.74
C TYR A 272 26.81 -0.99 -20.57
N TYR A 273 27.85 -0.22 -20.91
CA TYR A 273 29.02 -0.69 -21.67
C TYR A 273 30.29 -0.78 -20.81
N ALA A 274 30.15 -0.76 -19.48
CA ALA A 274 31.27 -0.86 -18.56
C ALA A 274 32.07 -2.16 -18.78
N THR A 275 33.38 -2.06 -18.64
CA THR A 275 34.27 -3.21 -18.40
C THR A 275 34.91 -3.00 -17.05
N ILE A 276 34.92 -4.03 -16.20
CA ILE A 276 35.51 -3.95 -14.86
C ILE A 276 36.58 -5.03 -14.69
N GLU A 277 37.70 -4.66 -14.07
CA GLU A 277 38.80 -5.58 -13.77
C GLU A 277 38.61 -6.26 -12.40
N ARG A 278 37.87 -5.61 -11.50
CA ARG A 278 37.55 -6.09 -10.16
C ARG A 278 36.24 -6.86 -10.16
N ASP A 279 36.08 -7.80 -9.22
CA ASP A 279 34.86 -8.59 -9.11
C ASP A 279 33.63 -7.74 -8.77
N VAL A 280 33.81 -6.67 -7.99
CA VAL A 280 32.74 -5.73 -7.63
C VAL A 280 33.28 -4.30 -7.61
N VAL A 281 32.54 -3.39 -8.25
CA VAL A 281 32.77 -1.95 -8.23
C VAL A 281 31.51 -1.25 -7.72
N GLU A 282 31.64 -0.49 -6.64
CA GLU A 282 30.55 0.36 -6.14
C GLU A 282 30.54 1.69 -6.90
N ILE A 283 29.40 2.02 -7.50
CA ILE A 283 29.18 3.32 -8.16
C ILE A 283 28.52 4.24 -7.13
N LYS A 284 29.26 5.26 -6.70
CA LYS A 284 28.82 6.18 -5.64
C LYS A 284 27.72 7.12 -6.13
N PHE A 285 26.77 7.39 -5.25
CA PHE A 285 25.83 8.50 -5.41
C PHE A 285 26.49 9.81 -5.00
N LYS A 286 26.05 10.93 -5.59
CA LYS A 286 26.47 12.26 -5.16
C LYS A 286 26.03 12.54 -3.73
N ASP A 287 26.89 13.21 -2.96
CA ASP A 287 26.57 13.63 -1.59
C ASP A 287 25.28 14.46 -1.52
N THR A 288 25.01 15.26 -2.56
CA THR A 288 23.82 16.12 -2.67
C THR A 288 22.49 15.36 -2.72
N VAL A 289 22.49 14.06 -3.03
CA VAL A 289 21.25 13.26 -3.10
C VAL A 289 21.08 12.28 -1.94
N LEU A 290 22.12 12.05 -1.11
CA LEU A 290 22.14 11.00 -0.09
C LEU A 290 20.95 11.07 0.88
N ASP A 291 20.59 12.27 1.35
CA ASP A 291 19.46 12.51 2.27
C ASP A 291 18.12 12.75 1.55
N THR A 292 18.03 12.45 0.26
CA THR A 292 16.80 12.60 -0.51
C THR A 292 16.10 11.25 -0.73
N PRO A 293 14.76 11.22 -0.78
CA PRO A 293 14.03 9.98 -0.98
C PRO A 293 14.15 9.44 -2.41
N LEU A 294 14.24 8.11 -2.54
CA LEU A 294 14.18 7.43 -3.84
C LEU A 294 12.78 7.59 -4.46
N PHE A 295 11.73 7.41 -3.67
CA PHE A 295 10.35 7.61 -4.14
C PHE A 295 9.89 9.02 -3.81
N ARG A 296 10.02 9.95 -4.76
CA ARG A 296 9.59 11.34 -4.58
C ARG A 296 8.13 11.56 -4.97
N SER A 297 7.48 12.50 -4.30
CA SER A 297 6.15 13.03 -4.61
C SER A 297 6.18 13.83 -5.91
N LEU A 298 5.06 14.45 -6.28
CA LEU A 298 4.94 15.24 -7.51
C LEU A 298 5.70 16.56 -7.46
N ASP A 299 6.07 17.03 -6.25
CA ASP A 299 6.91 18.20 -6.04
C ASP A 299 8.40 17.93 -6.28
N GLY A 300 8.78 16.67 -6.50
CA GLY A 300 10.16 16.27 -6.77
C GLY A 300 11.10 16.34 -5.55
N THR A 301 10.59 16.61 -4.34
CA THR A 301 11.40 16.82 -3.13
C THR A 301 10.90 15.98 -1.96
N THR A 302 9.60 15.99 -1.68
CA THR A 302 9.04 15.21 -0.57
C THR A 302 8.94 13.75 -0.94
N ALA A 303 8.98 12.86 0.05
CA ALA A 303 8.79 11.44 -0.14
C ALA A 303 7.34 11.12 -0.52
N TRP A 304 7.18 10.08 -1.33
CA TRP A 304 5.87 9.57 -1.73
C TRP A 304 5.13 9.03 -0.50
N THR A 305 3.82 9.21 -0.44
CA THR A 305 3.04 8.87 0.76
C THR A 305 2.28 7.56 0.61
N TYR A 306 2.03 6.88 1.73
CA TYR A 306 1.14 5.71 1.76
C TYR A 306 -0.21 5.98 1.10
N ALA A 307 -0.83 7.14 1.35
CA ALA A 307 -2.14 7.47 0.79
C ALA A 307 -2.11 7.59 -0.75
N SER A 308 -1.10 8.27 -1.29
CA SER A 308 -0.90 8.41 -2.74
C SER A 308 -0.63 7.06 -3.41
N CYS A 309 0.28 6.28 -2.84
CA CYS A 309 0.62 4.94 -3.32
C CYS A 309 -0.58 3.99 -3.25
N TYR A 310 -1.31 3.99 -2.13
CA TYR A 310 -2.52 3.19 -1.95
C TYR A 310 -3.58 3.54 -2.98
N SER A 311 -3.79 4.83 -3.27
CA SER A 311 -4.70 5.27 -4.32
C SER A 311 -4.24 4.81 -5.71
N ALA A 312 -2.94 4.87 -6.00
CA ALA A 312 -2.39 4.43 -7.28
C ALA A 312 -2.56 2.92 -7.48
N LEU A 313 -2.16 2.11 -6.49
CA LEU A 313 -2.28 0.65 -6.53
C LEU A 313 -3.74 0.19 -6.59
N THR A 314 -4.60 0.65 -5.68
CA THR A 314 -6.01 0.22 -5.66
C THR A 314 -6.76 0.67 -6.91
N GLY A 315 -6.43 1.86 -7.43
CA GLY A 315 -6.97 2.35 -8.69
C GLY A 315 -6.52 1.49 -9.88
N LEU A 316 -5.23 1.15 -9.96
CA LEU A 316 -4.67 0.27 -10.98
C LEU A 316 -5.37 -1.09 -10.98
N THR A 317 -5.46 -1.73 -9.82
CA THR A 317 -6.07 -3.07 -9.71
C THR A 317 -7.57 -3.04 -9.98
N TYR A 318 -8.27 -1.96 -9.59
CA TYR A 318 -9.68 -1.81 -9.93
C TYR A 318 -9.88 -1.74 -11.46
N ARG A 319 -9.07 -0.95 -12.16
CA ARG A 319 -9.11 -0.84 -13.63
C ARG A 319 -8.66 -2.13 -14.32
N ALA A 320 -7.73 -2.87 -13.73
CA ALA A 320 -7.29 -4.17 -14.23
C ALA A 320 -8.36 -5.26 -14.16
N GLY A 321 -9.45 -5.04 -13.41
CA GLY A 321 -10.54 -6.03 -13.32
C GLY A 321 -10.60 -6.78 -12.00
N TYR A 322 -9.78 -6.43 -11.01
CA TYR A 322 -9.86 -7.08 -9.70
C TYR A 322 -11.15 -6.70 -8.96
N ARG A 323 -11.86 -7.70 -8.44
CA ARG A 323 -13.07 -7.52 -7.62
C ARG A 323 -12.73 -7.10 -6.20
N CYS A 324 -11.67 -7.67 -5.64
CA CYS A 324 -11.22 -7.39 -4.28
C CYS A 324 -10.30 -6.16 -4.20
N GLN A 325 -10.16 -5.62 -2.99
CA GLN A 325 -9.20 -4.55 -2.74
C GLN A 325 -7.78 -5.12 -2.59
N VAL A 326 -6.95 -4.86 -3.60
CA VAL A 326 -5.54 -5.23 -3.59
C VAL A 326 -4.73 -4.12 -2.92
N THR A 327 -3.86 -4.49 -1.99
CA THR A 327 -3.02 -3.55 -1.24
C THR A 327 -1.57 -4.03 -1.24
N SER A 328 -0.63 -3.20 -0.78
CA SER A 328 0.77 -3.62 -0.59
C SER A 328 0.91 -4.85 0.32
N TYR A 329 -0.02 -5.04 1.26
CA TYR A 329 -0.06 -6.25 2.09
C TYR A 329 -0.42 -7.51 1.30
N SER A 330 -1.10 -7.41 0.16
CA SER A 330 -1.38 -8.56 -0.72
C SER A 330 -0.10 -9.08 -1.35
N ILE A 331 0.78 -8.17 -1.78
CA ILE A 331 2.13 -8.46 -2.33
C ILE A 331 3.00 -9.07 -1.25
N ARG A 332 3.10 -8.40 -0.09
CA ARG A 332 3.88 -8.91 1.05
C ARG A 332 3.42 -10.30 1.51
N ARG A 333 2.12 -10.60 1.44
CA ARG A 333 1.60 -11.94 1.73
C ARG A 333 1.98 -12.96 0.67
N GLY A 334 2.06 -12.57 -0.59
CA GLY A 334 2.67 -13.37 -1.65
C GLY A 334 4.10 -13.76 -1.31
N ALA A 335 4.95 -12.76 -1.09
CA ALA A 335 6.36 -12.95 -0.75
C ALA A 335 6.54 -13.82 0.52
N ALA A 336 5.75 -13.56 1.58
CA ALA A 336 5.80 -14.36 2.80
C ALA A 336 5.47 -15.85 2.58
N ASN A 337 4.54 -16.18 1.69
CA ASN A 337 4.20 -17.58 1.37
C ASN A 337 5.26 -18.26 0.48
N ILE A 338 6.07 -17.48 -0.24
CA ILE A 338 7.25 -18.00 -0.97
C ILE A 338 8.36 -18.30 0.05
N LEU A 339 8.67 -17.35 0.93
CA LEU A 339 9.66 -17.52 2.00
C LEU A 339 9.37 -18.73 2.89
N ASP A 340 8.11 -18.95 3.27
CA ASP A 340 7.67 -20.11 4.07
C ASP A 340 8.07 -21.47 3.46
N LYS A 341 8.25 -21.53 2.13
CA LYS A 341 8.64 -22.75 1.40
C LYS A 341 10.13 -22.81 1.04
N SER A 342 10.82 -21.67 1.05
CA SER A 342 12.13 -21.51 0.42
C SER A 342 13.22 -21.04 1.38
N ALA A 343 12.88 -20.59 2.59
CA ALA A 343 13.82 -20.06 3.56
C ALA A 343 13.54 -20.61 4.97
N THR A 344 14.53 -20.50 5.85
CA THR A 344 14.34 -20.83 7.27
C THR A 344 13.42 -19.81 7.95
N TRP A 345 12.87 -20.18 9.11
CA TRP A 345 12.12 -19.21 9.91
C TRP A 345 13.01 -18.04 10.38
N ALA A 346 14.30 -18.27 10.64
CA ALA A 346 15.20 -17.19 11.06
C ALA A 346 15.30 -16.10 9.98
N GLU A 347 15.58 -16.50 8.74
CA GLU A 347 15.63 -15.58 7.59
C GLU A 347 14.26 -14.95 7.30
N THR A 348 13.20 -15.76 7.30
CA THR A 348 11.83 -15.28 7.09
C THR A 348 11.41 -14.27 8.16
N GLY A 349 11.77 -14.53 9.41
CA GLY A 349 11.52 -13.68 10.56
C GLY A 349 12.25 -12.35 10.44
N LEU A 350 13.52 -12.36 10.04
CA LEU A 350 14.29 -11.16 9.73
C LEU A 350 13.61 -10.37 8.60
N ILE A 351 13.47 -10.95 7.40
CA ILE A 351 12.89 -10.27 6.23
C ILE A 351 11.48 -9.71 6.55
N LEU A 352 10.66 -10.47 7.28
CA LEU A 352 9.33 -10.02 7.67
C LEU A 352 9.30 -9.14 8.94
N GLY A 353 10.43 -8.89 9.60
CA GLY A 353 10.54 -8.18 10.87
C GLY A 353 9.56 -8.74 11.90
N HIS A 354 9.66 -10.04 12.19
CA HIS A 354 8.88 -10.77 13.20
C HIS A 354 9.78 -11.72 13.98
N LYS A 355 9.70 -11.63 15.31
CA LYS A 355 10.43 -12.54 16.22
C LYS A 355 9.68 -13.86 16.49
N ASN A 356 8.36 -13.92 16.22
CA ASN A 356 7.51 -15.07 16.56
C ASN A 356 6.98 -15.82 15.31
N PRO A 357 7.27 -17.12 15.16
CA PRO A 357 6.85 -17.92 14.00
C PRO A 357 5.33 -18.03 13.82
N LYS A 358 4.55 -17.98 14.91
CA LYS A 358 3.07 -18.05 14.87
C LYS A 358 2.44 -16.89 14.08
N VAL A 359 3.19 -15.81 13.86
CA VAL A 359 2.72 -14.66 13.09
C VAL A 359 2.50 -15.03 11.62
N LEU A 360 3.33 -15.91 11.05
CA LEU A 360 3.22 -16.33 9.66
C LEU A 360 1.86 -17.00 9.39
N GLN A 361 1.53 -18.02 10.19
CA GLN A 361 0.25 -18.73 10.15
C GLN A 361 -0.95 -17.81 10.40
N SER A 362 -0.87 -16.92 11.39
CA SER A 362 -2.02 -16.09 11.79
C SER A 362 -2.25 -14.87 10.88
N LYS A 363 -1.20 -14.31 10.29
CA LYS A 363 -1.27 -13.06 9.52
C LYS A 363 -1.13 -13.25 8.02
N TYR A 364 -0.29 -14.17 7.55
CA TYR A 364 0.11 -14.28 6.15
C TYR A 364 -0.44 -15.49 5.42
N ALA A 365 -0.57 -16.64 6.10
CA ALA A 365 -1.08 -17.86 5.50
C ALA A 365 -2.52 -17.70 4.97
N ASN A 366 -2.77 -18.30 3.80
CA ASN A 366 -4.11 -18.38 3.25
C ASN A 366 -4.91 -19.47 3.99
N ARG A 367 -6.19 -19.20 4.27
CA ARG A 367 -7.10 -20.21 4.86
C ARG A 367 -7.58 -21.24 3.84
N HIS A 368 -7.51 -20.93 2.54
CA HIS A 368 -7.68 -21.89 1.46
C HIS A 368 -6.36 -22.64 1.27
N LEU A 369 -6.34 -23.91 1.68
CA LEU A 369 -5.10 -24.64 1.92
C LEU A 369 -4.28 -24.91 0.65
N GLY A 370 -2.97 -24.95 0.88
CA GLY A 370 -1.89 -25.36 -0.02
C GLY A 370 -2.11 -26.66 -0.78
N VAL A 371 -2.65 -27.61 -0.03
CA VAL A 371 -2.44 -29.02 -0.24
C VAL A 371 -3.74 -29.65 -0.72
N SER A 372 -3.65 -30.40 -1.82
CA SER A 372 -4.75 -31.23 -2.29
C SER A 372 -4.70 -32.58 -1.57
N LEU A 373 -5.49 -32.75 -0.51
CA LEU A 373 -5.61 -34.04 0.19
C LEU A 373 -6.10 -35.13 -0.76
N GLN A 374 -6.92 -34.80 -1.76
CA GLN A 374 -7.39 -35.74 -2.77
C GLN A 374 -6.22 -36.29 -3.61
N GLU A 375 -5.28 -35.44 -4.04
CA GLU A 375 -4.13 -35.90 -4.83
C GLU A 375 -3.17 -36.73 -3.98
N LEU A 376 -2.93 -36.31 -2.74
CA LEU A 376 -2.13 -37.08 -1.78
C LEU A 376 -2.74 -38.45 -1.49
N PHE A 377 -4.05 -38.52 -1.26
CA PHE A 377 -4.76 -39.77 -1.01
C PHE A 377 -4.67 -40.76 -2.18
N HIS A 378 -4.60 -40.25 -3.41
CA HIS A 378 -4.45 -41.05 -4.61
C HIS A 378 -2.98 -41.25 -5.05
N ASN A 379 -2.00 -40.86 -4.24
CA ASN A 379 -0.57 -40.91 -4.56
C ASN A 379 -0.25 -40.28 -5.94
N ARG A 380 -0.98 -39.24 -6.33
CA ARG A 380 -0.73 -38.56 -7.61
C ARG A 380 0.45 -37.61 -7.44
N PRO A 381 1.39 -37.57 -8.42
CA PRO A 381 2.49 -36.63 -8.36
C PRO A 381 1.96 -35.19 -8.31
N THR A 382 2.52 -34.40 -7.40
CA THR A 382 2.17 -33.00 -7.14
C THR A 382 2.75 -32.08 -8.23
N GLY A 383 2.49 -32.41 -9.50
CA GLY A 383 3.14 -31.77 -10.66
C GLY A 383 2.60 -30.39 -11.00
N ASN A 384 1.39 -30.03 -10.56
CA ASN A 384 0.81 -28.70 -10.76
C ASN A 384 -0.13 -28.36 -9.60
N ASP A 385 0.13 -27.27 -8.89
CA ASP A 385 -0.71 -26.77 -7.80
C ASP A 385 -2.05 -26.27 -8.37
N ARG A 386 -3.00 -27.19 -8.60
CA ARG A 386 -4.34 -26.92 -9.13
C ARG A 386 -5.12 -25.93 -8.24
N VAL A 387 -4.75 -25.85 -6.98
CA VAL A 387 -5.39 -24.99 -5.97
C VAL A 387 -4.78 -23.58 -5.98
N ARG A 388 -3.63 -23.37 -6.64
CA ARG A 388 -2.98 -22.06 -6.73
C ARG A 388 -3.93 -20.96 -7.21
N PRO A 389 -4.64 -21.06 -8.36
CA PRO A 389 -5.48 -19.95 -8.82
C PRO A 389 -6.62 -19.60 -7.85
N LEU A 390 -7.10 -20.58 -7.08
CA LEU A 390 -8.16 -20.42 -6.08
C LEU A 390 -7.69 -19.69 -4.81
N ARG A 391 -6.37 -19.65 -4.56
CA ARG A 391 -5.80 -19.00 -3.37
C ARG A 391 -5.10 -17.67 -3.67
N THR A 392 -4.93 -17.32 -4.94
CA THR A 392 -4.22 -16.10 -5.35
C THR A 392 -5.21 -15.05 -5.85
N LEU A 393 -4.71 -13.96 -6.43
CA LEU A 393 -5.58 -12.93 -6.98
C LEU A 393 -6.27 -13.36 -8.28
N ALA A 394 -5.85 -14.47 -8.89
CA ALA A 394 -6.46 -15.01 -10.11
C ALA A 394 -7.97 -15.24 -9.97
N VAL A 395 -8.45 -15.81 -8.85
CA VAL A 395 -9.91 -16.00 -8.61
C VAL A 395 -10.69 -14.69 -8.44
N GLU A 396 -9.98 -13.60 -8.14
CA GLU A 396 -10.57 -12.26 -7.98
C GLU A 396 -10.36 -11.37 -9.22
N HIS A 397 -9.73 -11.89 -10.29
CA HIS A 397 -9.41 -11.15 -11.50
C HIS A 397 -10.46 -11.39 -12.58
N PHE A 398 -11.12 -10.31 -12.99
CA PHE A 398 -12.16 -10.32 -14.01
C PHE A 398 -11.77 -9.34 -15.14
N PRO A 399 -10.94 -9.77 -16.11
CA PRO A 399 -10.50 -8.93 -17.21
C PRO A 399 -11.70 -8.31 -17.95
N GLY A 400 -11.62 -7.01 -18.26
CA GLY A 400 -12.70 -6.28 -18.94
C GLY A 400 -13.86 -5.85 -18.04
N ALA A 401 -13.82 -6.13 -16.74
CA ALA A 401 -14.86 -5.66 -15.82
C ALA A 401 -14.98 -4.12 -15.88
N PRO A 402 -16.21 -3.56 -16.01
CA PRO A 402 -16.42 -2.12 -16.14
C PRO A 402 -15.77 -1.34 -15.00
N SER A 403 -15.02 -0.30 -15.34
CA SER A 403 -14.26 0.52 -14.38
C SER A 403 -14.66 2.00 -14.37
N ASP A 404 -15.43 2.44 -15.35
CA ASP A 404 -15.98 3.79 -15.44
C ASP A 404 -17.29 3.81 -16.25
N LEU A 405 -18.11 4.82 -16.02
CA LEU A 405 -19.33 5.10 -16.78
C LEU A 405 -19.19 6.32 -17.70
N ARG A 406 -18.08 7.07 -17.64
CA ARG A 406 -17.89 8.25 -18.49
C ARG A 406 -18.07 7.89 -19.97
N GLY A 407 -18.91 8.66 -20.66
CA GLY A 407 -19.23 8.45 -22.07
C GLY A 407 -20.45 7.56 -22.34
N THR A 408 -21.04 6.93 -21.32
CA THR A 408 -22.25 6.10 -21.49
C THR A 408 -23.53 6.92 -21.27
N GLU A 409 -24.65 6.42 -21.82
CA GLU A 409 -25.99 6.97 -21.58
C GLU A 409 -26.34 6.99 -20.09
N GLN A 410 -25.96 5.94 -19.36
CA GLN A 410 -26.17 5.87 -17.90
C GLN A 410 -25.50 7.04 -17.17
N HIS A 411 -24.29 7.46 -17.57
CA HIS A 411 -23.64 8.63 -16.99
C HIS A 411 -24.37 9.95 -17.31
N GLN A 412 -25.02 10.05 -18.47
CA GLN A 412 -25.86 11.19 -18.81
C GLN A 412 -27.11 11.22 -17.92
N ASN A 413 -27.74 10.06 -17.70
CA ASN A 413 -28.92 9.91 -16.85
C ASN A 413 -28.65 10.29 -15.38
N LEU A 414 -27.42 10.14 -14.89
CA LEU A 414 -27.05 10.61 -13.54
C LEU A 414 -27.23 12.13 -13.36
N ARG A 415 -27.23 12.92 -14.44
CA ARG A 415 -27.50 14.37 -14.39
C ARG A 415 -28.97 14.72 -14.16
N GLN A 416 -29.86 13.74 -14.27
CA GLN A 416 -31.28 13.86 -13.95
C GLN A 416 -31.59 13.37 -12.53
N HIS A 417 -30.59 12.89 -11.79
CA HIS A 417 -30.81 12.40 -10.43
C HIS A 417 -31.30 13.53 -9.50
N PRO A 418 -32.35 13.33 -8.68
CA PRO A 418 -32.93 14.37 -7.82
C PRO A 418 -31.89 15.11 -6.97
N ASP A 419 -31.01 14.37 -6.30
CA ASP A 419 -29.94 14.99 -5.51
C ASP A 419 -29.01 15.89 -6.34
N TYR A 420 -28.63 15.48 -7.56
CA TYR A 420 -27.76 16.30 -8.41
C TYR A 420 -28.49 17.56 -8.86
N LEU A 421 -29.77 17.43 -9.24
CA LEU A 421 -30.62 18.56 -9.62
C LEU A 421 -30.77 19.57 -8.48
N ALA A 422 -30.92 19.12 -7.23
CA ALA A 422 -30.97 20.01 -6.07
C ALA A 422 -29.67 20.82 -5.90
N TYR A 423 -28.50 20.19 -6.06
CA TYR A 423 -27.22 20.92 -6.04
C TYR A 423 -27.05 21.85 -7.24
N ARG A 424 -27.54 21.45 -8.41
CA ARG A 424 -27.53 22.25 -9.63
C ARG A 424 -28.39 23.50 -9.49
N GLN A 425 -29.63 23.37 -9.02
CA GLN A 425 -30.54 24.48 -8.75
C GLN A 425 -29.92 25.47 -7.75
N LYS A 426 -29.31 24.97 -6.67
CA LYS A 426 -28.59 25.82 -5.70
C LYS A 426 -27.42 26.56 -6.33
N TRP A 427 -26.65 25.91 -7.21
CA TRP A 427 -25.56 26.57 -7.93
C TRP A 427 -26.07 27.61 -8.94
N GLU A 428 -27.15 27.32 -9.67
CA GLU A 428 -27.79 28.25 -10.61
C GLU A 428 -28.37 29.48 -9.88
N TYR A 429 -29.07 29.27 -8.76
CA TYR A 429 -29.56 30.35 -7.90
C TYR A 429 -28.44 31.24 -7.40
N LEU A 430 -27.33 30.66 -6.91
CA LEU A 430 -26.16 31.43 -6.45
C LEU A 430 -25.43 32.15 -7.59
N LYS A 431 -25.55 31.67 -8.83
CA LYS A 431 -24.97 32.31 -10.00
C LYS A 431 -25.81 33.50 -10.47
N GLN A 432 -27.13 33.44 -10.27
CA GLN A 432 -28.10 34.47 -10.65
C GLN A 432 -28.26 35.54 -9.58
N SER A 433 -28.24 35.16 -8.30
CA SER A 433 -28.09 36.11 -7.19
C SER A 433 -26.67 36.67 -7.22
N THR A 434 -26.48 37.95 -6.89
CA THR A 434 -25.20 38.67 -6.87
C THR A 434 -24.21 38.15 -5.80
N ALA A 435 -24.17 36.84 -5.58
CA ALA A 435 -23.40 36.15 -4.57
C ALA A 435 -21.90 36.15 -4.90
N ASN A 436 -21.09 36.09 -3.85
CA ASN A 436 -19.64 36.06 -3.96
C ASN A 436 -19.16 34.87 -4.83
N LYS A 437 -18.19 35.12 -5.73
CA LYS A 437 -17.53 34.12 -6.58
C LYS A 437 -17.04 32.88 -5.81
N ALA A 438 -16.62 33.04 -4.55
CA ALA A 438 -16.19 31.94 -3.69
C ALA A 438 -17.34 30.96 -3.36
N LEU A 439 -18.54 31.48 -3.07
CA LEU A 439 -19.73 30.70 -2.78
C LEU A 439 -20.22 29.95 -4.02
N ILE A 440 -20.22 30.61 -5.18
CA ILE A 440 -20.55 29.97 -6.47
C ILE A 440 -19.59 28.81 -6.75
N SER A 441 -18.28 29.03 -6.56
CA SER A 441 -17.25 28.01 -6.75
C SER A 441 -17.36 26.86 -5.75
N ALA A 442 -17.76 27.12 -4.51
CA ALA A 442 -18.01 26.09 -3.51
C ALA A 442 -19.26 25.26 -3.85
N ALA A 443 -20.34 25.91 -4.31
CA ALA A 443 -21.56 25.24 -4.76
C ALA A 443 -21.29 24.34 -5.98
N LYS A 444 -20.53 24.83 -6.96
CA LYS A 444 -20.08 24.02 -8.12
C LYS A 444 -19.30 22.78 -7.66
N ARG A 445 -18.34 22.95 -6.75
CA ARG A 445 -17.56 21.82 -6.19
C ARG A 445 -18.45 20.79 -5.50
N LYS A 446 -19.49 21.20 -4.75
CA LYS A 446 -20.46 20.29 -4.14
C LYS A 446 -21.27 19.54 -5.20
N MET A 447 -21.74 20.22 -6.23
CA MET A 447 -22.45 19.63 -7.38
C MET A 447 -21.59 18.56 -8.09
N ASP A 448 -20.36 18.92 -8.46
CA ASP A 448 -19.40 18.02 -9.13
C ASP A 448 -19.06 16.80 -8.25
N SER A 449 -18.89 17.03 -6.93
CA SER A 449 -18.63 15.97 -5.95
C SER A 449 -19.80 14.99 -5.85
N LYS A 450 -21.04 15.50 -5.91
CA LYS A 450 -22.24 14.67 -5.87
C LYS A 450 -22.37 13.83 -7.15
N LEU A 451 -22.14 14.42 -8.32
CA LEU A 451 -22.12 13.66 -9.58
C LEU A 451 -21.05 12.56 -9.56
N ALA A 452 -19.85 12.87 -9.07
CA ALA A 452 -18.78 11.89 -8.92
C ALA A 452 -19.14 10.77 -7.91
N GLN A 453 -19.86 11.09 -6.83
CA GLN A 453 -20.38 10.09 -5.90
C GLN A 453 -21.41 9.17 -6.55
N LEU A 454 -22.41 9.73 -7.24
CA LEU A 454 -23.43 8.95 -7.95
C LEU A 454 -22.80 8.04 -9.00
N ARG A 455 -21.86 8.58 -9.80
CA ARG A 455 -21.10 7.79 -10.79
C ARG A 455 -20.39 6.62 -10.14
N ARG A 456 -19.61 6.85 -9.08
CA ARG A 456 -18.87 5.78 -8.39
C ARG A 456 -19.80 4.69 -7.85
N ASN A 457 -20.96 5.06 -7.32
CA ASN A 457 -21.92 4.09 -6.79
C ASN A 457 -22.52 3.25 -7.93
N GLU A 458 -22.92 3.89 -9.03
CA GLU A 458 -23.54 3.19 -10.14
C GLU A 458 -22.54 2.31 -10.92
N THR A 459 -21.30 2.80 -11.12
CA THR A 459 -20.22 1.99 -11.69
C THR A 459 -19.97 0.73 -10.86
N LYS A 460 -20.00 0.83 -9.52
CA LYS A 460 -19.83 -0.33 -8.64
C LYS A 460 -20.96 -1.35 -8.81
N LYS A 461 -22.22 -0.91 -8.83
CA LYS A 461 -23.37 -1.80 -9.03
C LYS A 461 -23.30 -2.52 -10.38
N GLN A 462 -23.04 -1.77 -11.47
CA GLN A 462 -22.92 -2.34 -12.80
C GLN A 462 -21.78 -3.35 -12.87
N ARG A 463 -20.62 -3.01 -12.29
CA ARG A 463 -19.47 -3.90 -12.20
C ARG A 463 -19.79 -5.18 -11.43
N GLU A 464 -20.46 -5.08 -10.28
CA GLU A 464 -20.88 -6.26 -9.49
C GLU A 464 -21.83 -7.17 -10.28
N ALA A 465 -22.83 -6.60 -10.95
CA ALA A 465 -23.73 -7.36 -11.84
C ALA A 465 -22.99 -8.01 -13.01
N TRP A 466 -22.03 -7.30 -13.60
CA TRP A 466 -21.18 -7.80 -14.69
C TRP A 466 -20.33 -8.99 -14.23
N ILE A 467 -19.73 -8.91 -13.04
CA ILE A 467 -18.90 -9.97 -12.46
C ILE A 467 -19.75 -11.18 -12.08
N ASN A 468 -20.93 -10.98 -11.50
CA ASN A 468 -21.81 -12.09 -11.10
C ASN A 468 -22.34 -12.90 -12.31
N THR A 469 -22.33 -12.31 -13.50
CA THR A 469 -22.74 -12.96 -14.76
C THR A 469 -21.55 -13.45 -15.59
N ASP A 470 -20.32 -13.29 -15.09
CA ASP A 470 -19.09 -13.58 -15.82
C ASP A 470 -18.97 -15.05 -16.25
N GLY A 471 -19.19 -15.99 -15.31
CA GLY A 471 -19.12 -17.42 -15.64
C GLY A 471 -20.14 -17.84 -16.71
N SER A 472 -21.37 -17.34 -16.64
CA SER A 472 -22.38 -17.60 -17.68
C SER A 472 -22.01 -16.96 -19.01
N ARG A 473 -21.45 -15.74 -19.00
CA ARG A 473 -20.95 -15.05 -20.20
C ARG A 473 -19.82 -15.85 -20.85
N TYR A 474 -18.87 -16.31 -20.04
CA TYR A 474 -17.75 -17.13 -20.50
C TYR A 474 -18.25 -18.39 -21.20
N LEU A 475 -19.14 -19.16 -20.58
CA LEU A 475 -19.68 -20.39 -21.19
C LEU A 475 -20.42 -20.12 -22.50
N ARG A 476 -21.22 -19.05 -22.58
CA ARG A 476 -21.93 -18.68 -23.83
C ARG A 476 -20.96 -18.35 -24.97
N SER A 477 -19.89 -17.60 -24.69
CA SER A 477 -18.88 -17.25 -25.71
C SER A 477 -18.20 -18.49 -26.29
N GLN A 478 -17.91 -19.50 -25.45
CA GLN A 478 -17.31 -20.76 -25.89
C GLN A 478 -18.27 -21.59 -26.75
N GLN A 479 -19.56 -21.59 -26.44
CA GLN A 479 -20.58 -22.31 -27.22
C GLN A 479 -20.84 -21.68 -28.60
N GLN A 480 -20.64 -20.37 -28.73
CA GLN A 480 -20.86 -19.64 -29.98
C GLN A 480 -19.68 -19.74 -30.96
N GLY A 481 -18.61 -20.47 -30.61
CA GLY A 481 -17.43 -20.60 -31.47
C GLY A 481 -16.69 -19.27 -31.67
N GLU A 482 -17.01 -18.25 -30.88
CA GLU A 482 -16.26 -17.01 -30.90
C GLU A 482 -14.86 -17.32 -30.34
N PRO A 483 -13.77 -17.07 -31.11
CA PRO A 483 -12.43 -17.13 -30.54
C PRO A 483 -12.38 -16.22 -29.31
N ARG A 484 -11.40 -16.39 -28.42
CA ARG A 484 -11.09 -15.42 -27.34
C ARG A 484 -10.87 -14.03 -27.96
N GLN A 485 -11.94 -13.32 -28.26
CA GLN A 485 -11.94 -11.89 -28.35
C GLN A 485 -11.85 -11.48 -26.88
N GLU A 486 -10.68 -11.00 -26.47
CA GLU A 486 -10.69 -9.94 -25.47
C GLU A 486 -11.77 -8.97 -25.94
N THR A 487 -12.89 -8.91 -25.22
CA THR A 487 -14.08 -8.19 -25.67
C THR A 487 -13.74 -6.71 -25.69
N ALA A 488 -13.14 -6.29 -26.80
CA ALA A 488 -13.00 -4.92 -27.25
C ALA A 488 -14.38 -4.49 -27.78
N THR A 489 -15.40 -4.53 -26.93
CA THR A 489 -16.65 -3.83 -27.19
C THR A 489 -16.42 -2.36 -26.84
N GLY A 490 -15.76 -1.67 -27.77
CA GLY A 490 -15.49 -0.23 -27.72
C GLY A 490 -14.56 0.19 -28.84
N ASP A 491 -15.13 0.54 -30.00
CA ASP A 491 -14.57 1.41 -31.05
C ASP A 491 -13.02 1.31 -31.18
N SER A 492 -12.55 0.31 -31.94
CA SER A 492 -11.12 -0.05 -32.11
C SER A 492 -10.23 1.05 -32.72
N THR A 493 -10.78 2.24 -32.98
CA THR A 493 -10.07 3.40 -33.49
C THR A 493 -9.79 4.48 -32.44
N LYS A 494 -10.26 4.34 -31.18
CA LYS A 494 -10.14 5.42 -30.15
C LYS A 494 -9.30 5.13 -28.91
N ASN A 495 -8.74 3.94 -28.72
CA ASN A 495 -8.13 3.55 -27.42
C ASN A 495 -6.72 2.92 -27.49
N ASN A 496 -5.96 3.15 -28.56
CA ASN A 496 -4.56 2.71 -28.56
C ASN A 496 -3.72 3.54 -27.57
N PRO A 497 -2.86 2.89 -26.75
CA PRO A 497 -1.92 3.62 -25.92
C PRO A 497 -1.02 4.50 -26.81
N PRO A 498 -0.50 5.61 -26.27
CA PRO A 498 0.34 6.51 -27.06
C PRO A 498 1.58 5.78 -27.62
N PRO A 499 2.15 6.20 -28.76
CA PRO A 499 3.23 5.47 -29.45
C PRO A 499 4.43 5.13 -28.56
N TRP A 500 4.86 6.06 -27.70
CA TRP A 500 5.95 5.83 -26.74
C TRP A 500 5.67 4.65 -25.81
N ARG A 501 4.40 4.45 -25.43
CA ARG A 501 3.99 3.40 -24.51
C ARG A 501 3.88 2.06 -25.20
N ILE A 502 3.49 2.04 -26.47
CA ILE A 502 3.55 0.84 -27.31
C ILE A 502 5.01 0.38 -27.37
N SER A 503 5.94 1.26 -27.75
CA SER A 503 7.35 0.93 -27.87
C SER A 503 7.95 0.38 -26.56
N ILE A 504 7.69 1.04 -25.41
CA ILE A 504 8.15 0.53 -24.11
C ILE A 504 7.53 -0.85 -23.80
N THR A 505 6.24 -1.03 -24.07
CA THR A 505 5.56 -2.31 -23.81
C THR A 505 6.16 -3.45 -24.63
N GLU A 506 6.53 -3.17 -25.88
CA GLU A 506 7.17 -4.17 -26.74
C GLU A 506 8.53 -4.59 -26.21
N ILE A 507 9.37 -3.64 -25.81
CA ILE A 507 10.69 -3.96 -25.24
C ILE A 507 10.53 -4.71 -23.90
N LEU A 508 9.55 -4.34 -23.08
CA LEU A 508 9.33 -4.96 -21.76
C LEU A 508 8.82 -6.42 -21.82
N PHE A 509 7.98 -6.76 -22.81
CA PHE A 509 7.21 -8.02 -22.82
C PHE A 509 7.37 -8.88 -24.08
N LYS A 510 7.91 -8.37 -25.18
CA LYS A 510 8.07 -9.13 -26.44
C LYS A 510 9.51 -9.44 -26.82
N SER A 511 10.48 -8.92 -26.08
CA SER A 511 11.90 -9.10 -26.37
C SER A 511 12.33 -10.56 -26.11
N SER A 512 13.27 -11.05 -26.93
CA SER A 512 13.83 -12.40 -26.85
C SER A 512 14.56 -12.65 -25.54
N VAL A 513 14.81 -13.92 -25.23
CA VAL A 513 15.74 -14.30 -24.16
C VAL A 513 17.10 -13.68 -24.50
N ASP A 514 17.57 -12.80 -23.61
CA ASP A 514 18.81 -12.00 -23.70
C ASP A 514 18.70 -10.72 -24.56
N GLN A 515 18.47 -9.58 -23.90
CA GLN A 515 18.49 -8.25 -24.53
C GLN A 515 19.91 -7.75 -24.74
N SER A 516 20.19 -7.25 -25.94
CA SER A 516 21.46 -6.56 -26.18
C SER A 516 21.60 -5.33 -25.27
N GLN A 517 22.83 -4.93 -24.96
CA GLN A 517 23.07 -3.72 -24.16
C GLN A 517 22.44 -2.47 -24.81
N GLU A 518 22.37 -2.43 -26.14
CA GLU A 518 21.71 -1.35 -26.89
C GLU A 518 20.19 -1.33 -26.64
N GLU A 519 19.52 -2.49 -26.65
CA GLU A 519 18.09 -2.58 -26.36
C GLU A 519 17.77 -2.20 -24.91
N ARG A 520 18.62 -2.64 -23.98
CA ARG A 520 18.50 -2.29 -22.55
C ARG A 520 18.66 -0.78 -22.32
N LEU A 521 19.68 -0.17 -22.94
CA LEU A 521 19.91 1.26 -22.88
C LEU A 521 18.76 2.04 -23.55
N LYS A 522 18.24 1.55 -24.67
CA LYS A 522 17.05 2.11 -25.34
C LYS A 522 15.81 2.06 -24.46
N LEU A 523 15.60 0.96 -23.73
CA LEU A 523 14.52 0.86 -22.74
C LEU A 523 14.68 1.92 -21.65
N PHE A 524 15.88 2.02 -21.07
CA PHE A 524 16.19 3.03 -20.05
C PHE A 524 15.90 4.44 -20.55
N HIS A 525 16.38 4.83 -21.74
CA HIS A 525 16.14 6.15 -22.31
C HIS A 525 14.65 6.41 -22.56
N SER A 526 13.92 5.39 -23.03
CA SER A 526 12.47 5.48 -23.24
C SER A 526 11.71 5.68 -21.93
N LEU A 527 12.13 5.03 -20.84
CA LEU A 527 11.56 5.22 -19.50
C LEU A 527 11.92 6.59 -18.91
N LYS A 528 13.16 7.06 -19.11
CA LYS A 528 13.64 8.38 -18.66
C LYS A 528 12.86 9.51 -19.34
N TYR A 529 12.53 9.37 -20.64
CA TYR A 529 11.71 10.32 -21.39
C TYR A 529 10.34 10.58 -20.73
N LEU A 530 9.82 9.68 -19.90
CA LEU A 530 8.55 9.86 -19.19
C LEU A 530 8.56 10.98 -18.14
N SER A 531 9.72 11.51 -17.75
CA SER A 531 9.81 12.66 -16.84
C SER A 531 9.38 13.97 -17.49
N ILE A 532 9.53 14.10 -18.81
CA ILE A 532 9.19 15.32 -19.57
C ILE A 532 7.83 15.26 -20.27
N ILE A 533 7.16 14.10 -20.28
CA ILE A 533 5.81 13.96 -20.83
C ILE A 533 4.80 14.72 -19.95
N LYS A 534 4.20 15.77 -20.51
CA LYS A 534 3.11 16.51 -19.90
C LYS A 534 1.77 15.81 -20.16
N PRO A 535 0.82 15.85 -19.22
CA PRO A 535 -0.51 15.31 -19.46
C PRO A 535 -1.20 16.09 -20.61
N PRO A 536 -2.00 15.41 -21.46
CA PRO A 536 -2.64 16.02 -22.63
C PRO A 536 -3.66 17.11 -22.30
N PHE A 537 -4.07 17.24 -21.03
CA PHE A 537 -4.99 18.26 -20.55
C PHE A 537 -4.46 18.91 -19.26
N PRO A 538 -4.70 20.22 -19.04
CA PRO A 538 -4.42 20.84 -17.76
C PRO A 538 -5.30 20.18 -16.70
N LEU A 539 -4.69 19.31 -15.88
CA LEU A 539 -5.35 18.75 -14.71
C LEU A 539 -5.79 19.91 -13.82
N ALA A 540 -7.08 19.94 -13.46
CA ALA A 540 -7.60 20.93 -12.52
C ALA A 540 -6.67 20.97 -11.31
N ARG A 541 -6.18 22.17 -10.95
CA ARG A 541 -5.37 22.38 -9.73
C ARG A 541 -6.21 21.93 -8.53
N THR A 542 -6.09 20.68 -8.11
CA THR A 542 -6.37 20.31 -6.74
C THR A 542 -5.25 20.97 -5.94
N LYS A 543 -5.52 22.17 -5.41
CA LYS A 543 -4.82 22.62 -4.21
C LYS A 543 -4.91 21.45 -3.24
N ALA A 544 -3.77 20.95 -2.77
CA ALA A 544 -3.75 20.04 -1.66
C ALA A 544 -4.57 20.70 -0.55
N THR A 545 -5.79 20.19 -0.32
CA THR A 545 -6.55 20.56 0.87
C THR A 545 -5.85 19.85 2.01
N SER A 546 -4.88 20.55 2.58
CA SER A 546 -4.51 20.39 3.97
C SER A 546 -5.72 20.80 4.80
N ASP A 547 -6.63 19.87 5.09
CA ASP A 547 -7.26 19.78 6.41
C ASP A 547 -7.96 18.40 6.60
N PRO A 548 -7.86 17.79 7.81
CA PRO A 548 -8.29 16.43 8.11
C PRO A 548 -9.69 16.40 8.75
N ARG A 549 -10.19 15.18 9.01
CA ARG A 549 -11.50 14.83 9.56
C ARG A 549 -12.63 14.70 8.53
N GLN A 550 -12.71 13.51 7.94
CA GLN A 550 -13.94 12.74 7.76
C GLN A 550 -13.64 11.25 7.70
#